data_AF-A0A2E3PR70-F1
#
_entry.id   AF-A0A2E3PR70-F1
#
_cell.length_a   1.000
_cell.length_b   1.000
_cell.length_c   1.000
_cell.angle_alpha   90.00
_cell.angle_beta   90.00
_cell.angle_gamma   90.00
#
_symmetry.space_group_name_H-M   'P 1'
#
loop_
_entity.id
_entity.type
_entity.pdbx_description
1 polymer ?
#
loop_
_entity_poly.entity_id
_entity_poly.type
_entity_poly.pdbx_seq_one_letter_code
_entity_poly.pdbx_strand_id
1 'polypeptide(L)'
;MTGTTSFSRPEDLLERALVELRATLAGYVETSCGVDAEHRPVPGSCEVECVVPIERLLGLVRDIEAEIGTPADLFWTRELEGPEWLTDLVAGKWGLACARADR
;
A
#
# COMPACT_ATOMS: atom_id res chain seq x y z
N MET A 1 -34.47 4.86 0.19
CA MET A 1 -33.43 3.86 -0.15
C MET A 1 -32.31 3.98 0.87
N THR A 2 -32.40 3.22 1.95
CA THR A 2 -31.33 3.11 2.95
C THR A 2 -30.52 1.88 2.57
N GLY A 3 -29.38 2.07 1.92
CA GLY A 3 -28.40 1.01 1.71
C GLY A 3 -27.80 0.66 3.06
N THR A 4 -28.38 -0.32 3.74
CA THR A 4 -27.75 -0.96 4.90
C THR A 4 -26.53 -1.70 4.37
N THR A 5 -25.34 -1.12 4.49
CA THR A 5 -24.10 -1.89 4.45
C THR A 5 -24.12 -2.78 5.68
N SER A 6 -24.66 -3.98 5.51
CA SER A 6 -24.66 -5.02 6.54
C SER A 6 -23.22 -5.50 6.70
N PHE A 7 -22.53 -5.01 7.73
CA PHE A 7 -21.25 -5.57 8.20
C PHE A 7 -21.55 -6.96 8.75
N SER A 8 -21.56 -7.94 7.86
CA SER A 8 -22.08 -9.26 8.19
C SER A 8 -20.97 -10.13 8.79
N ARG A 9 -19.71 -9.73 8.54
CA ARG A 9 -18.50 -10.44 8.94
C ARG A 9 -17.36 -9.46 9.30
N PRO A 10 -16.53 -9.74 10.32
CA PRO A 10 -15.35 -8.93 10.65
C PRO A 10 -14.39 -8.70 9.48
N GLU A 11 -14.31 -9.66 8.57
CA GLU A 11 -13.51 -9.63 7.35
C GLU A 11 -13.91 -8.43 6.47
N ASP A 12 -15.20 -8.15 6.31
CA ASP A 12 -15.72 -6.98 5.56
C ASP A 12 -15.14 -5.64 6.05
N LEU A 13 -14.79 -5.54 7.35
CA LEU A 13 -14.17 -4.35 7.92
C LEU A 13 -12.67 -4.26 7.61
N LEU A 14 -11.95 -5.38 7.68
CA LEU A 14 -10.53 -5.47 7.35
C LEU A 14 -10.29 -5.20 5.87
N GLU A 15 -11.18 -5.74 5.05
CA GLU A 15 -11.28 -5.52 3.61
C GLU A 15 -11.36 -4.03 3.26
N ARG A 16 -12.30 -3.30 3.87
CA ARG A 16 -12.44 -1.86 3.66
C ARG A 16 -11.25 -1.08 4.21
N ALA A 17 -10.73 -1.48 5.38
CA ALA A 17 -9.54 -0.87 5.94
C ALA A 17 -8.34 -1.03 5.00
N LEU A 18 -8.18 -2.19 4.37
CA LEU A 18 -7.12 -2.46 3.40
C LEU A 18 -7.21 -1.53 2.19
N VAL A 19 -8.41 -1.27 1.66
CA VAL A 19 -8.63 -0.28 0.58
C VAL A 19 -8.11 1.09 1.01
N GLU A 20 -8.56 1.59 2.16
CA GLU A 20 -8.23 2.93 2.64
C GLU A 20 -6.73 3.08 2.96
N LEU A 21 -6.12 2.04 3.54
CA LEU A 21 -4.70 2.01 3.85
C LEU A 21 -3.83 1.94 2.60
N ARG A 22 -4.21 1.13 1.59
CA ARG A 22 -3.48 1.07 0.31
C ARG A 22 -3.57 2.38 -0.46
N ALA A 23 -4.73 3.03 -0.48
CA ALA A 23 -4.89 4.37 -1.06
C ALA A 23 -4.05 5.42 -0.33
N THR A 24 -4.05 5.39 1.00
CA THR A 24 -3.22 6.28 1.82
C THR A 24 -1.74 6.04 1.55
N LEU A 25 -1.32 4.77 1.49
CA LEU A 25 0.06 4.39 1.20
C LEU A 25 0.50 4.90 -0.16
N ALA A 26 -0.35 4.75 -1.18
CA ALA A 26 -0.06 5.24 -2.50
C ALA A 26 0.19 6.76 -2.50
N GLY A 27 -0.71 7.52 -1.88
CA GLY A 27 -0.56 8.97 -1.76
C GLY A 27 0.72 9.39 -1.04
N TYR A 28 1.07 8.72 0.07
CA TYR A 28 2.32 9.02 0.79
C TYR A 28 3.55 8.75 -0.07
N VAL A 29 3.58 7.66 -0.84
CA VAL A 29 4.71 7.33 -1.72
C VAL A 29 4.80 8.33 -2.88
N GLU A 30 3.69 8.67 -3.51
CA GLU A 30 3.67 9.63 -4.62
C GLU A 30 4.08 11.04 -4.19
N THR A 31 3.78 11.46 -2.97
CA THR A 31 4.17 12.79 -2.47
C THR A 31 5.57 12.84 -1.87
N SER A 32 6.09 11.71 -1.39
CA SER A 32 7.35 11.68 -0.62
C SER A 32 8.53 11.09 -1.40
N CYS A 33 8.28 10.47 -2.55
CA CYS A 33 9.32 9.86 -3.38
C CYS A 33 9.44 10.60 -4.71
N GLY A 34 10.61 10.54 -5.33
CA GLY A 34 10.77 11.00 -6.71
C GLY A 34 9.88 10.20 -7.65
N VAL A 35 9.37 10.84 -8.70
CA VAL A 35 8.54 10.18 -9.73
C VAL A 35 9.19 10.28 -11.10
N ASP A 36 8.99 9.28 -11.94
CA ASP A 36 9.47 9.26 -13.33
C ASP A 36 8.55 10.05 -14.29
N ALA A 37 8.84 10.01 -15.59
CA ALA A 37 8.08 10.71 -16.61
C ALA A 37 6.62 10.20 -16.74
N GLU A 38 6.37 8.96 -16.33
CA GLU A 38 5.05 8.34 -16.28
C GLU A 38 4.36 8.52 -14.92
N HIS A 39 4.91 9.38 -14.04
CA HIS A 39 4.44 9.60 -12.68
C HIS A 39 4.48 8.35 -11.78
N ARG A 40 5.42 7.43 -12.03
CA ARG A 40 5.64 6.27 -11.16
C ARG A 40 6.72 6.57 -10.14
N PRO A 41 6.52 6.21 -8.87
CA PRO A 41 7.55 6.34 -7.84
C PRO A 41 8.87 5.63 -8.22
N VAL A 42 9.98 6.33 -8.05
CA VAL A 42 11.33 5.82 -8.33
C VAL A 42 11.86 5.08 -7.10
N PRO A 43 12.35 3.84 -7.25
CA PRO A 43 12.93 3.10 -6.15
C PRO A 43 14.07 3.80 -5.43
N GLY A 44 14.01 3.75 -4.09
CA GLY A 44 15.03 4.30 -3.21
C GLY A 44 15.06 5.83 -3.11
N SER A 45 14.07 6.52 -3.70
CA SER A 45 14.06 7.99 -3.82
C SER A 45 13.23 8.71 -2.76
N CYS A 46 12.65 7.99 -1.80
CA CYS A 46 11.80 8.60 -0.79
C CYS A 46 12.59 9.49 0.17
N GLU A 47 12.01 10.62 0.54
CA GLU A 47 12.53 11.52 1.57
C GLU A 47 12.74 10.76 2.89
N VAL A 48 13.90 10.95 3.51
CA VAL A 48 14.34 10.16 4.67
C VAL A 48 13.39 10.29 5.85
N GLU A 49 12.82 11.48 6.05
CA GLU A 49 11.80 11.74 7.08
C GLU A 49 10.50 10.94 6.87
N CYS A 50 10.18 10.59 5.62
CA CYS A 50 8.95 9.91 5.24
C CYS A 50 9.09 8.39 5.22
N VAL A 51 10.31 7.85 5.22
CA VAL A 51 10.58 6.39 5.19
C VAL A 51 9.89 5.67 6.35
N VAL A 52 10.14 6.10 7.59
CA VAL A 52 9.60 5.39 8.79
C VAL A 52 8.07 5.40 8.83
N PRO A 53 7.37 6.52 8.57
CA PRO A 53 5.92 6.51 8.42
C PRO A 53 5.40 5.54 7.35
N ILE A 54 6.03 5.53 6.17
CA ILE A 54 5.63 4.66 5.05
C ILE A 54 5.88 3.19 5.39
N GLU A 55 7.01 2.85 6.03
CA GLU A 55 7.30 1.48 6.48
C GLU A 55 6.29 0.97 7.51
N ARG A 56 5.84 1.82 8.44
CA ARG A 56 4.80 1.45 9.40
C ARG A 56 3.47 1.15 8.70
N LEU A 57 3.10 1.97 7.72
CA LEU A 57 1.89 1.77 6.95
C LEU A 57 1.97 0.51 6.08
N LEU A 58 3.13 0.25 5.46
CA LEU A 58 3.42 -1.00 4.75
C LEU A 58 3.28 -2.23 5.65
N GLY A 59 3.80 -2.15 6.88
CA GLY A 59 3.64 -3.21 7.88
C GLY A 59 2.18 -3.52 8.15
N LEU A 60 1.37 -2.49 8.41
CA LEU A 60 -0.07 -2.66 8.66
C LEU A 60 -0.82 -3.26 7.46
N VAL A 61 -0.51 -2.82 6.24
CA VAL A 61 -1.08 -3.39 5.01
C VAL A 61 -0.75 -4.88 4.90
N ARG A 62 0.51 -5.26 5.12
CA ARG A 62 0.95 -6.66 5.08
C ARG A 62 0.31 -7.51 6.16
N ASP A 63 0.15 -6.98 7.37
CA ASP A 63 -0.50 -7.68 8.49
C ASP A 63 -1.97 -7.99 8.16
N ILE A 64 -2.68 -7.04 7.54
CA ILE A 64 -4.06 -7.26 7.09
C ILE A 64 -4.10 -8.26 5.93
N GLU A 65 -3.24 -8.13 4.92
CA GLU A 65 -3.17 -9.09 3.80
C GLU A 65 -2.82 -10.51 4.26
N ALA A 66 -2.05 -10.66 5.34
CA ALA A 66 -1.76 -11.97 5.93
C ALA A 66 -2.99 -12.60 6.62
N GLU A 67 -3.91 -11.77 7.14
CA GLU A 67 -5.12 -12.23 7.83
C GLU A 67 -6.24 -12.58 6.85
N ILE A 68 -6.51 -11.72 5.87
CA ILE A 68 -7.66 -11.87 4.95
C ILE A 68 -7.28 -12.39 3.55
N GLY A 69 -5.99 -12.48 3.24
CA GLY A 69 -5.48 -12.81 1.91
C GLY A 69 -5.02 -11.58 1.13
N THR A 70 -4.25 -11.80 0.07
CA THR A 70 -3.77 -10.71 -0.78
C THR A 70 -4.87 -10.24 -1.74
N PRO A 71 -4.78 -9.04 -2.32
CA PRO A 71 -5.71 -8.61 -3.37
C PRO A 71 -5.89 -9.62 -4.52
N ALA A 72 -4.87 -10.43 -4.83
CA ALA A 72 -4.96 -11.49 -5.84
C ALA A 72 -5.82 -12.69 -5.39
N ASP A 73 -5.90 -12.95 -4.08
CA ASP A 73 -6.71 -14.01 -3.47
C ASP A 73 -8.16 -13.55 -3.23
N LEU A 74 -8.35 -12.25 -3.03
CA LEU A 74 -9.62 -11.60 -2.77
C LEU A 74 -10.38 -11.38 -4.09
N PHE A 75 -11.21 -12.36 -4.46
CA PHE A 75 -12.00 -12.39 -5.71
C PHE A 75 -12.86 -11.14 -6.00
N TRP A 76 -13.06 -10.26 -5.02
CA TRP A 76 -14.09 -9.22 -5.04
C TRP A 76 -13.59 -7.78 -5.20
N THR A 77 -12.30 -7.48 -5.44
CA THR A 77 -11.96 -6.12 -5.94
C THR A 77 -10.67 -6.00 -6.75
N ARG A 78 -10.80 -5.85 -8.07
CA ARG A 78 -9.72 -5.39 -8.97
C ARG A 78 -9.20 -3.99 -8.60
N GLU A 79 -10.01 -3.22 -7.87
CA GLU A 79 -9.68 -1.89 -7.36
C GLU A 79 -8.66 -1.95 -6.21
N LEU A 80 -8.53 -3.09 -5.51
CA LEU A 80 -7.55 -3.29 -4.43
C LEU A 80 -6.12 -3.49 -4.96
N GLU A 81 -5.96 -4.03 -6.18
CA GLU A 81 -4.62 -4.25 -6.76
C GLU A 81 -3.86 -2.93 -6.87
N GLY A 82 -4.55 -1.84 -7.22
CA GLY A 82 -3.94 -0.53 -7.44
C GLY A 82 -2.93 -0.58 -8.60
N PRO A 83 -2.05 0.42 -8.71
CA PRO A 83 -0.99 0.38 -9.71
C PRO A 83 0.04 -0.71 -9.39
N GLU A 84 0.65 -1.31 -10.42
CA GLU A 84 1.60 -2.43 -10.27
C GLU A 84 2.74 -2.12 -9.29
N TRP A 85 3.25 -0.89 -9.30
CA TRP A 85 4.32 -0.46 -8.40
C TRP A 85 3.96 -0.56 -6.92
N LEU A 86 2.67 -0.37 -6.57
CA LEU A 86 2.18 -0.45 -5.18
C LEU A 86 2.15 -1.91 -4.74
N THR A 87 1.70 -2.80 -5.62
CA THR A 87 1.75 -4.25 -5.38
C THR A 87 3.20 -4.73 -5.22
N ASP A 88 4.11 -4.24 -6.06
CA ASP A 88 5.54 -4.56 -5.96
C ASP A 88 6.17 -4.02 -4.66
N LEU A 89 5.77 -2.83 -4.21
CA LEU A 89 6.23 -2.24 -2.95
C LEU A 89 5.75 -3.07 -1.74
N VAL A 90 4.45 -3.40 -1.71
CA VAL A 90 3.87 -4.23 -0.65
C VAL A 90 4.53 -5.62 -0.63
N ALA A 91 4.79 -6.22 -1.79
CA ALA A 91 5.54 -7.47 -1.91
C ALA A 91 7.04 -7.35 -1.55
N GLY A 92 7.54 -6.14 -1.31
CA GLY A 92 8.95 -5.90 -0.92
C GLY A 92 9.94 -6.04 -2.07
N LYS A 93 9.49 -5.91 -3.33
CA LYS A 93 10.35 -6.03 -4.52
C LYS A 93 11.25 -4.82 -4.75
N TRP A 94 10.97 -3.69 -4.10
CA TRP A 94 11.82 -2.50 -4.13
C TRP A 94 11.76 -1.74 -2.81
N GLY A 95 12.82 -0.98 -2.50
CA GLY A 95 12.99 -0.27 -1.22
C GLY A 95 12.67 1.23 -1.29
N LEU A 96 12.27 1.81 -0.17
CA LEU A 96 11.86 3.22 -0.07
C LEU A 96 13.05 4.20 -0.13
N ALA A 97 14.17 3.85 0.49
CA ALA A 97 15.40 4.63 0.45
C ALA A 97 16.54 3.80 -0.12
N CYS A 98 17.44 4.44 -0.88
CA CYS A 98 18.72 3.83 -1.20
C CYS A 98 19.44 3.51 0.12
N ALA A 99 19.97 2.29 0.24
CA ALA A 99 20.92 1.98 1.29
C ALA A 99 22.01 3.06 1.23
N ARG A 100 22.19 3.82 2.31
CA ARG A 100 23.34 4.72 2.43
C ARG A 100 24.56 3.84 2.19
N ALA A 101 25.24 4.05 1.07
CA ALA A 101 26.63 3.64 0.96
C ALA A 101 27.37 4.44 2.03
N ASP A 102 27.57 3.82 3.20
CA ASP A 102 28.39 4.36 4.27
C ASP A 102 29.71 4.81 3.64
N ARG A 103 29.97 6.12 3.74
CA ARG A 103 31.12 6.80 3.17
C ARG A 103 32.15 7.05 4.26
#